data_AF-A0A7C2IKJ7-F1
#
_entry.id   AF-A0A7C2IKJ7-F1
#
_cell.length_a   1.000
_cell.length_b   1.000
_cell.length_c   1.000
_cell.angle_alpha   90.00
_cell.angle_beta   90.00
_cell.angle_gamma   90.00
#
_symmetry.space_group_name_H-M   'P 1'
#
loop_
_entity.id
_entity.type
_entity.pdbx_description
1 polymer ?
#
loop_
_entity_poly.entity_id
_entity_poly.type
_entity_poly.pdbx_seq_one_letter_code
_entity_poly.pdbx_strand_id
1 'polypeptide(L)'
;MLLDDHRPIRDWPRPPAALPCARLDEPPDGARVTVAGLVLVRQRPGTAKGVVFVTLEDETGIVNVVVWAKVFETFRRAVMAGRLLRVTGRLQREAGVVHVVAERIEDLSPLLDDLLRPDFRPEICRAGDQP
;
A
#
# COMPACT_ATOMS: atom_id res chain seq x y z
N MET A 1 -37.74 -14.12 -13.94
CA MET A 1 -37.89 -13.49 -12.61
C MET A 1 -36.49 -13.32 -12.07
N LEU A 2 -36.04 -12.07 -12.07
CA LEU A 2 -34.66 -11.65 -11.90
C LEU A 2 -34.19 -12.00 -10.48
N LEU A 3 -33.11 -12.77 -10.36
CA LEU A 3 -32.34 -12.79 -9.12
C LEU A 3 -31.46 -11.55 -9.17
N ASP A 4 -31.85 -10.53 -8.42
CA ASP A 4 -31.03 -9.35 -8.20
C ASP A 4 -29.67 -9.81 -7.64
N ASP A 5 -28.62 -9.63 -8.45
CA ASP A 5 -27.21 -9.75 -8.08
C ASP A 5 -26.90 -8.64 -7.07
N HIS A 6 -27.31 -8.82 -5.82
CA HIS A 6 -26.96 -7.98 -4.68
C HIS A 6 -25.51 -8.27 -4.29
N ARG A 7 -24.56 -8.00 -5.19
CA ARG A 7 -23.18 -7.75 -4.80
C ARG A 7 -23.22 -6.48 -3.93
N PRO A 8 -22.89 -6.55 -2.63
CA PRO A 8 -22.80 -5.34 -1.83
C PRO A 8 -21.81 -4.41 -2.54
N ILE A 9 -22.23 -3.18 -2.80
CA ILE A 9 -21.30 -2.10 -3.16
C ILE A 9 -20.38 -1.98 -1.95
N ARG A 10 -19.25 -2.67 -1.98
CA ARG A 10 -18.23 -2.53 -0.93
C ARG A 10 -17.61 -1.16 -1.20
N ASP A 11 -17.97 -0.18 -0.38
CA ASP A 11 -17.37 1.14 -0.40
C ASP A 11 -16.00 1.03 0.26
N TRP A 12 -14.97 0.85 -0.56
CA TRP A 12 -13.58 0.79 -0.11
C TRP A 12 -12.82 2.05 -0.58
N PRO A 13 -11.87 2.56 0.23
CA PRO A 13 -11.02 3.69 -0.12
C PRO A 13 -10.42 3.60 -1.53
N ARG A 14 -10.57 4.67 -2.30
CA ARG A 14 -9.99 4.79 -3.64
C ARG A 14 -8.73 5.66 -3.61
N PRO A 15 -7.72 5.38 -4.46
CA PRO A 15 -6.57 6.26 -4.60
C PRO A 15 -6.99 7.73 -4.75
N PRO A 16 -6.38 8.67 -4.00
CA PRO A 16 -5.17 8.50 -3.20
C PRO A 16 -5.37 8.04 -1.75
N ALA A 17 -6.60 7.78 -1.31
CA ALA A 17 -6.88 7.30 0.04
C ALA A 17 -6.38 5.87 0.22
N ALA A 18 -5.69 5.61 1.34
CA ALA A 18 -5.12 4.31 1.64
C ALA A 18 -6.21 3.34 2.13
N LEU A 19 -6.21 2.14 1.57
CA LEU A 19 -6.98 1.00 2.02
C LEU A 19 -6.22 0.32 3.17
N PRO A 20 -6.84 0.12 4.36
CA PRO A 20 -6.24 -0.65 5.44
C PRO A 20 -5.91 -2.09 5.01
N CYS A 21 -4.80 -2.63 5.50
CA CYS A 21 -4.36 -4.00 5.15
C CYS A 21 -5.45 -5.06 5.42
N ALA A 22 -6.20 -4.96 6.52
CA ALA A 22 -7.28 -5.89 6.84
C ALA A 22 -8.45 -5.89 5.83
N ARG A 23 -8.54 -4.87 4.97
CA ARG A 23 -9.61 -4.72 3.96
C ARG A 23 -9.17 -5.08 2.54
N LEU A 24 -7.95 -5.63 2.35
CA LEU A 24 -7.41 -6.00 1.04
C LEU A 24 -8.25 -7.04 0.28
N ASP A 25 -9.11 -7.80 0.98
CA ASP A 25 -10.02 -8.76 0.36
C ASP A 25 -11.32 -8.15 -0.19
N GLU A 26 -11.56 -6.86 0.04
CA GLU A 26 -12.77 -6.20 -0.45
C GLU A 26 -12.75 -5.82 -1.94
N PRO A 27 -11.69 -5.19 -2.48
CA PRO A 27 -11.68 -4.79 -3.87
C PRO A 27 -11.48 -6.01 -4.79
N PRO A 28 -12.07 -6.04 -6.00
CA PRO A 28 -11.88 -7.15 -6.93
C PRO A 28 -10.43 -7.30 -7.37
N ASP A 29 -10.06 -8.44 -7.92
CA ASP A 29 -8.72 -8.65 -8.49
C ASP A 29 -8.44 -7.64 -9.62
N GLY A 30 -7.20 -7.16 -9.71
CA GLY A 30 -6.82 -6.10 -10.64
C GLY A 30 -7.30 -4.68 -10.27
N ALA A 31 -8.08 -4.53 -9.18
CA ALA A 31 -8.51 -3.22 -8.70
C ALA A 31 -7.31 -2.35 -8.33
N ARG A 32 -7.41 -1.08 -8.69
CA ARG A 32 -6.39 -0.08 -8.35
C ARG A 32 -6.64 0.45 -6.95
N VAL A 33 -5.67 0.29 -6.07
CA VAL A 33 -5.73 0.64 -4.65
C VAL A 33 -4.50 1.46 -4.25
N THR A 34 -4.62 2.18 -3.14
CA THR A 34 -3.47 2.78 -2.45
C THR A 34 -3.34 2.09 -1.10
N VAL A 35 -2.13 1.76 -0.68
CA VAL A 35 -1.81 1.29 0.67
C VAL A 35 -0.71 2.18 1.23
N ALA A 36 -0.65 2.33 2.55
CA ALA A 36 0.43 3.05 3.20
C ALA A 36 0.85 2.29 4.46
N GLY A 37 2.15 2.23 4.72
CA GLY A 37 2.64 1.49 5.87
C GLY A 37 4.15 1.59 6.06
N LEU A 38 4.59 1.20 7.25
CA LEU A 38 5.98 1.08 7.61
C LEU A 38 6.62 -0.06 6.83
N VAL A 39 7.84 0.16 6.37
CA VAL A 39 8.58 -0.84 5.62
C VAL A 39 9.20 -1.83 6.60
N LEU A 40 8.80 -3.09 6.53
CA LEU A 40 9.39 -4.16 7.33
C LEU A 40 10.57 -4.82 6.64
N VAL A 41 10.36 -5.23 5.37
CA VAL A 41 11.29 -6.09 4.65
C VAL A 41 11.40 -5.65 3.20
N ARG A 42 12.61 -5.76 2.65
CA ARG A 42 12.90 -5.61 1.22
C ARG A 42 13.66 -6.84 0.74
N GLN A 43 13.15 -7.50 -0.28
CA GLN A 43 13.80 -8.65 -0.90
C GLN A 43 13.99 -8.40 -2.39
N ARG A 44 15.21 -8.65 -2.88
CA ARG A 44 15.52 -8.64 -4.31
C ARG A 44 16.20 -9.95 -4.67
N PRO A 45 15.43 -11.02 -4.95
CA PRO A 45 16.01 -12.31 -5.29
C PRO A 45 16.89 -12.19 -6.54
N GLY A 46 18.09 -12.78 -6.51
CA GLY A 46 19.04 -12.70 -7.64
C GLY A 46 18.49 -13.26 -8.96
N THR A 47 17.50 -14.15 -8.89
CA THR A 47 16.87 -14.82 -10.04
C THR A 47 15.65 -14.07 -10.59
N ALA A 48 15.11 -13.07 -9.89
CA ALA A 48 13.81 -12.48 -10.18
C ALA A 48 13.83 -11.31 -11.19
N LYS A 49 14.70 -11.32 -12.21
CA LYS A 49 14.77 -10.31 -13.30
C LYS A 49 14.65 -8.84 -12.83
N GLY A 50 15.22 -8.51 -11.68
CA GLY A 50 15.19 -7.15 -11.13
C GLY A 50 13.92 -6.74 -10.38
N VAL A 51 13.02 -7.67 -10.07
CA VAL A 51 11.86 -7.45 -9.17
C VAL A 51 12.32 -7.25 -7.73
N VAL A 52 11.68 -6.31 -7.05
CA VAL A 52 11.83 -6.09 -5.61
C VAL A 52 10.49 -6.37 -4.93
N PHE A 53 10.52 -7.15 -3.86
CA PHE A 53 9.40 -7.35 -2.95
C PHE A 53 9.58 -6.45 -1.74
N VAL A 54 8.51 -5.76 -1.34
CA VAL A 54 8.48 -4.91 -0.15
C VAL A 54 7.29 -5.33 0.70
N THR A 55 7.52 -5.59 1.98
CA THR A 55 6.43 -5.81 2.94
C THR A 55 6.21 -4.52 3.70
N LEU A 56 4.97 -4.01 3.66
CA LEU A 56 4.53 -2.86 4.45
C LEU A 56 3.62 -3.33 5.59
N GLU A 57 3.63 -2.62 6.71
CA GLU A 57 2.75 -2.84 7.86
C GLU A 57 2.00 -1.56 8.23
N ASP A 58 0.70 -1.71 8.46
CA ASP A 58 -0.12 -0.76 9.21
C ASP A 58 -0.66 -1.44 10.47
N GLU A 59 -1.41 -0.72 11.30
CA GLU A 59 -1.96 -1.25 12.55
C GLU A 59 -2.96 -2.42 12.36
N THR A 60 -3.43 -2.64 11.13
CA THR A 60 -4.40 -3.68 10.78
C THR A 60 -3.76 -4.92 10.15
N GLY A 61 -2.48 -4.88 9.80
CA GLY A 61 -1.73 -6.03 9.30
C GLY A 61 -0.65 -5.67 8.29
N ILE A 62 -0.28 -6.63 7.45
CA ILE A 62 0.78 -6.48 6.44
C ILE A 62 0.24 -6.55 5.01
N VAL A 63 0.93 -5.89 4.09
CA VAL A 63 0.72 -5.97 2.65
C VAL A 63 2.02 -6.24 1.92
N ASN A 64 2.00 -7.19 0.99
CA ASN A 64 3.13 -7.51 0.13
C ASN A 64 3.04 -6.72 -1.18
N VAL A 65 4.03 -5.88 -1.43
CA VAL A 65 4.15 -5.05 -2.62
C VAL A 65 5.17 -5.66 -3.58
N VAL A 66 4.77 -5.81 -4.84
CA VAL A 66 5.63 -6.25 -5.92
C VAL A 66 6.05 -5.04 -6.76
N VAL A 67 7.34 -4.78 -6.85
CA VAL A 67 7.92 -3.66 -7.60
C VAL A 67 8.72 -4.21 -8.78
N TRP A 68 8.16 -4.11 -9.98
CA TRP A 68 8.85 -4.50 -11.21
C TRP A 68 10.01 -3.56 -11.53
N ALA A 69 11.01 -4.06 -12.25
CA ALA A 69 12.25 -3.33 -12.56
C ALA A 69 12.02 -1.90 -13.08
N LYS A 70 11.07 -1.70 -14.02
CA LYS A 70 10.75 -0.38 -14.58
C LYS A 70 10.26 0.62 -13.51
N VAL A 71 9.39 0.16 -12.61
CA VAL A 71 8.86 0.97 -11.52
C VAL A 71 9.95 1.20 -10.48
N PHE A 72 10.74 0.18 -10.17
CA PHE A 72 11.89 0.28 -9.28
C PHE A 72 12.87 1.35 -9.74
N GLU A 73 13.29 1.36 -11.02
CA GLU A 73 14.23 2.37 -11.50
C GLU A 73 13.65 3.79 -11.43
N THR A 74 12.34 3.95 -11.63
CA THR A 74 11.65 5.24 -11.53
C THR A 74 11.58 5.74 -10.08
N PHE A 75 11.32 4.84 -9.12
CA PHE A 75 11.14 5.17 -7.71
C PHE A 75 12.28 4.67 -6.82
N ARG A 76 13.49 4.54 -7.38
CA ARG A 76 14.63 3.84 -6.76
C ARG A 76 14.93 4.32 -5.35
N ARG A 77 14.95 5.64 -5.14
CA ARG A 77 15.22 6.24 -3.83
C ARG A 77 14.18 5.83 -2.79
N ALA A 78 12.90 5.96 -3.12
CA ALA A 78 11.81 5.59 -2.21
C ALA A 78 11.85 4.09 -1.89
N VAL A 79 12.07 3.24 -2.89
CA VAL A 79 12.12 1.78 -2.69
C VAL A 79 13.34 1.33 -1.91
N MET A 80 14.47 2.01 -1.98
CA MET A 80 15.68 1.61 -1.25
C MET A 80 15.75 2.18 0.16
N ALA A 81 15.39 3.45 0.34
CA ALA A 81 15.64 4.19 1.58
C ALA A 81 14.38 4.53 2.38
N GLY A 82 13.18 4.46 1.79
CA GLY A 82 11.95 4.82 2.49
C GLY A 82 11.70 3.91 3.69
N ARG A 83 11.27 4.51 4.80
CA ARG A 83 10.85 3.83 6.04
C ARG A 83 9.33 3.78 6.19
N LEU A 84 8.65 4.79 5.65
CA LEU A 84 7.20 4.85 5.51
C LEU A 84 6.88 5.09 4.04
N LEU A 85 6.10 4.21 3.42
CA LEU A 85 5.76 4.31 2.01
C LEU A 85 4.26 4.39 1.81
N ARG A 86 3.83 5.20 0.84
CA ARG A 86 2.51 5.09 0.21
C ARG A 86 2.68 4.51 -1.19
N VAL A 87 1.99 3.40 -1.46
CA VAL A 87 2.07 2.68 -2.72
C VAL A 87 0.70 2.66 -3.35
N THR A 88 0.59 3.20 -4.57
CA THR A 88 -0.58 3.00 -5.42
C THR A 88 -0.25 1.95 -6.46
N GLY A 89 -1.15 0.98 -6.63
CA GLY A 89 -0.91 -0.18 -7.47
C GLY A 89 -2.18 -0.98 -7.73
N ARG A 90 -2.01 -2.17 -8.30
CA ARG A 90 -3.12 -3.09 -8.58
C ARG A 90 -3.05 -4.31 -7.68
N LEU A 91 -4.20 -4.71 -7.15
CA LEU A 91 -4.31 -5.99 -6.46
C LEU A 91 -4.07 -7.15 -7.42
N GLN A 92 -3.33 -8.14 -6.93
CA GLN A 92 -3.18 -9.44 -7.55
C GLN A 92 -3.38 -10.51 -6.50
N ARG A 93 -4.25 -11.48 -6.79
CA ARG A 93 -4.48 -12.65 -5.94
C ARG A 93 -3.89 -13.87 -6.61
N GLU A 94 -2.88 -14.46 -5.97
CA GLU A 94 -2.21 -15.65 -6.48
C GLU A 94 -1.94 -16.62 -5.32
N ALA A 95 -2.31 -17.89 -5.50
CA ALA A 95 -2.09 -18.96 -4.52
C ALA A 95 -2.56 -18.63 -3.08
N GLY A 96 -3.65 -17.85 -2.94
CA GLY A 96 -4.20 -17.46 -1.64
C GLY A 96 -3.49 -16.28 -0.97
N VAL A 97 -2.54 -15.64 -1.64
CA VAL A 97 -1.86 -14.43 -1.16
C VAL A 97 -2.30 -13.22 -1.98
N VAL A 98 -2.55 -12.11 -1.29
CA VAL A 98 -2.86 -10.81 -1.92
C VAL A 98 -1.58 -9.97 -2.00
N HIS A 99 -1.29 -9.50 -3.21
CA HIS A 99 -0.18 -8.60 -3.51
C HIS A 99 -0.68 -7.28 -4.08
N VAL A 100 0.06 -6.19 -3.86
CA VAL A 100 -0.10 -4.94 -4.59
C VAL A 100 1.04 -4.81 -5.58
N VAL A 101 0.75 -4.87 -6.88
CA VAL A 101 1.72 -4.55 -7.93
C VAL A 101 1.84 -3.03 -8.04
N ALA A 102 3.00 -2.51 -7.67
CA ALA A 102 3.23 -1.08 -7.58
C ALA A 102 3.20 -0.39 -8.96
N GLU A 103 2.52 0.75 -9.03
CA GLU A 103 2.53 1.68 -10.17
C GLU A 103 3.15 3.03 -9.79
N ARG A 104 2.89 3.50 -8.57
CA ARG A 104 3.44 4.74 -7.99
C ARG A 104 3.86 4.50 -6.55
N ILE A 105 5.03 5.02 -6.18
CA ILE A 105 5.58 4.88 -4.84
C ILE A 105 5.99 6.26 -4.33
N GLU A 106 5.53 6.60 -3.15
CA GLU A 106 5.79 7.86 -2.48
C GLU A 106 6.49 7.59 -1.15
N ASP A 107 7.61 8.28 -0.93
CA ASP A 107 8.35 8.23 0.33
C ASP A 107 7.74 9.20 1.33
N LEU A 108 7.10 8.65 2.36
CA LEU A 108 6.49 9.40 3.45
C LEU A 108 7.39 9.44 4.70
N SER A 109 8.64 8.97 4.61
CA SER A 109 9.60 9.02 5.72
C SER A 109 9.76 10.40 6.37
N PRO A 110 9.65 11.53 5.65
CA PRO A 110 9.68 12.85 6.29
C PRO A 110 8.60 13.03 7.38
N LEU A 111 7.44 12.37 7.27
CA LEU A 111 6.42 12.39 8.32
C LEU A 111 6.92 11.73 9.61
N LEU A 112 7.76 10.72 9.51
CA LEU A 112 8.39 10.10 10.68
C LEU A 112 9.45 11.02 11.30
N ASP A 113 10.16 11.80 10.47
CA ASP A 113 11.12 12.77 10.97
C ASP A 113 10.42 13.90 11.72
N ASP A 114 9.24 14.31 11.27
CA ASP A 114 8.41 15.28 11.96
C ASP A 114 7.98 14.80 13.35
N LEU A 115 7.66 13.50 13.53
CA LEU A 115 7.34 12.92 14.85
C LEU A 115 8.47 13.07 15.88
N LEU A 116 9.72 13.17 15.43
CA LEU A 116 10.89 13.33 16.29
C LEU A 116 11.15 14.79 16.67
N ARG A 117 10.44 15.74 16.07
CA ARG A 117 10.62 17.16 16.35
C ARG A 117 10.04 17.53 17.73
N PRO A 118 10.78 18.24 18.59
CA PRO A 118 10.31 18.60 19.94
C PRO A 118 9.01 19.42 19.94
N ASP A 119 8.80 20.19 18.88
CA ASP A 119 7.66 21.08 18.65
C ASP A 119 6.53 20.44 17.83
N PHE A 120 6.62 19.13 17.51
CA PHE A 120 5.60 18.48 16.71
C PHE A 120 4.22 18.57 17.36
N ARG A 121 3.25 19.10 16.60
CA ARG A 121 1.83 19.18 16.96
C ARG A 121 1.05 18.63 15.76
N PRO A 122 0.63 17.36 15.78
CA PRO A 122 -0.15 16.84 14.67
C PRO A 122 -1.47 17.60 14.59
N GLU A 123 -1.89 17.98 13.38
CA GLU A 123 -3.31 18.22 13.13
C GLU A 123 -4.01 16.88 13.31
N ILE A 124 -4.65 16.70 14.47
CA ILE A 124 -5.36 15.47 14.78
C ILE A 124 -6.63 15.47 13.93
N CYS A 125 -6.64 14.71 12.83
CA CYS A 125 -7.89 14.30 12.19
C CYS A 125 -8.74 13.63 13.28
N ARG A 126 -9.93 14.14 13.53
CA ARG A 126 -10.80 13.53 14.54
C ARG A 126 -11.22 12.17 14.01
N ALA A 127 -11.44 11.20 14.88
CA ALA A 127 -11.89 9.86 14.49
C ALA A 127 -13.20 9.86 13.65
N GLY A 128 -13.94 10.98 13.58
CA GLY A 128 -15.10 11.16 12.72
C GLY A 128 -14.80 11.68 11.30
N ASP A 129 -13.54 11.94 10.95
CA ASP A 129 -13.12 12.49 9.65
C ASP A 129 -12.60 11.39 8.69
N GLN A 130 -12.49 10.14 9.13
CA GLN A 130 -12.21 8.99 8.25
C GLN A 130 -13.53 8.48 7.66
N PRO A 131 -13.63 8.32 6.32
CA PRO A 131 -14.84 7.92 5.62
C PRO A 131 -15.29 6.50 5.97
#